data_AF-A0A841LH96-F1
#
_entry.id   AF-A0A841LH96-F1
#
_cell.length_a   1.000
_cell.length_b   1.000
_cell.length_c   1.000
_cell.angle_alpha   90.00
_cell.angle_beta   90.00
_cell.angle_gamma   90.00
#
_symmetry.space_group_name_H-M   'P 1'
#
loop_
_entity.id
_entity.type
_entity.pdbx_description
1 polymer ?
#
loop_
_entity_poly.entity_id
_entity_poly.type
_entity_poly.pdbx_seq_one_letter_code
_entity_poly.pdbx_strand_id
1 'polypeptide(L)'
;MKFIKILIINVILFQGCALNKKKIENCNKDQAKILADKRMKRRGFNLKYYKVMVANESDCYRFEYRLKTVSLGGGGTIKIAKGDCRILSELFYQ
;
A
#
# COMPACT_ATOMS: atom_id res chain seq x y z
N MET A 1 9.99 -44.07 -44.48
CA MET A 1 8.71 -43.91 -43.74
C MET A 1 8.72 -44.89 -42.58
N LYS A 2 8.50 -44.60 -41.31
CA LYS A 2 8.28 -43.38 -40.51
C LYS A 2 8.92 -43.73 -39.15
N PHE A 3 9.88 -42.93 -38.68
CA PHE A 3 10.40 -43.04 -37.32
C PHE A 3 9.28 -42.63 -36.35
N ILE A 4 8.80 -43.57 -35.55
CA ILE A 4 7.85 -43.29 -34.48
C ILE A 4 8.60 -42.48 -33.42
N LYS A 5 8.32 -41.17 -33.45
CA LYS A 5 8.87 -40.18 -32.53
C LYS A 5 8.37 -40.47 -31.11
N ILE A 6 9.33 -40.61 -30.21
CA ILE A 6 9.20 -40.45 -28.77
C ILE A 6 8.53 -39.11 -28.48
N LEU A 7 7.55 -39.06 -27.57
CA LEU A 7 7.53 -37.99 -26.56
C LEU A 7 6.68 -38.40 -25.36
N ILE A 8 7.38 -38.46 -24.23
CA ILE A 8 6.91 -38.84 -22.91
C ILE A 8 5.92 -37.77 -22.43
N ILE A 9 4.64 -38.15 -22.33
CA ILE A 9 3.64 -37.38 -21.61
C ILE A 9 3.77 -37.76 -20.14
N ASN A 10 4.38 -36.88 -19.35
CA ASN A 10 3.93 -36.65 -17.98
C ASN A 10 4.35 -35.25 -17.58
N VAL A 11 3.46 -34.32 -17.89
CA VAL A 11 3.46 -32.93 -17.44
C VAL A 11 3.27 -32.96 -15.92
N ILE A 12 4.37 -33.01 -15.18
CA ILE A 12 4.36 -32.78 -13.73
C ILE A 12 4.26 -31.26 -13.55
N LEU A 13 3.03 -30.73 -13.63
CA LEU A 13 2.67 -29.38 -13.17
C LEU A 13 2.69 -29.35 -11.64
N PHE A 14 3.88 -29.53 -11.05
CA PHE A 14 4.13 -29.16 -9.66
C PHE A 14 5.00 -27.91 -9.62
N GLN A 15 4.37 -26.79 -9.94
CA GLN A 15 4.67 -25.58 -9.18
C GLN A 15 3.37 -25.21 -8.49
N GLY A 16 3.18 -25.88 -7.35
CA GLY A 16 2.15 -25.51 -6.40
C GLY A 16 2.24 -24.01 -6.19
N CYS A 17 1.07 -23.36 -6.15
CA CYS A 17 0.95 -22.01 -5.66
C CYS A 17 1.75 -21.94 -4.36
N ALA A 18 2.94 -21.35 -4.39
CA ALA A 18 3.54 -20.80 -3.21
C ALA A 18 2.54 -19.73 -2.78
N LEU A 19 1.60 -20.14 -1.92
CA LEU A 19 0.90 -19.27 -1.00
C LEU A 19 2.04 -18.60 -0.25
N ASN A 20 2.54 -17.51 -0.83
CA ASN A 20 3.25 -16.44 -0.17
C ASN A 20 2.27 -16.00 0.91
N LYS A 21 2.27 -16.72 2.04
CA LYS A 21 1.81 -16.18 3.31
C LYS A 21 2.72 -14.98 3.50
N LYS A 22 2.25 -13.83 3.01
CA LYS A 22 2.86 -12.53 3.22
C LYS A 22 3.13 -12.52 4.71
N LYS A 23 4.40 -12.61 5.08
CA LYS A 23 4.82 -12.51 6.47
C LYS A 23 4.14 -11.23 6.95
N ILE A 24 3.24 -11.36 7.94
CA ILE A 24 2.58 -10.20 8.53
C ILE A 24 3.68 -9.50 9.31
N GLU A 25 4.45 -8.69 8.58
CA GLU A 25 5.53 -7.91 9.11
C GLU A 25 4.89 -6.65 9.66
N ASN A 26 5.08 -6.42 10.96
CA ASN A 26 4.51 -5.25 11.63
C ASN A 26 4.91 -3.99 10.85
N CYS A 27 3.91 -3.24 10.43
CA CYS A 27 4.07 -1.99 9.72
C CYS A 27 4.74 -0.97 10.63
N ASN A 28 5.93 -0.52 10.25
CA ASN A 28 6.56 0.59 10.93
C ASN A 28 6.03 1.93 10.39
N LYS A 29 6.33 3.02 11.13
CA LYS A 29 5.85 4.36 10.81
C LYS A 29 6.28 4.84 9.42
N ASP A 30 7.48 4.48 8.97
CA ASP A 30 8.04 4.92 7.68
C ASP A 30 7.37 4.21 6.51
N GLN A 31 7.15 2.89 6.61
CA GLN A 31 6.38 2.12 5.64
C GLN A 31 4.95 2.67 5.51
N ALA A 32 4.30 2.92 6.64
CA ALA A 32 2.96 3.50 6.69
C ALA A 32 2.92 4.89 6.04
N LYS A 33 3.94 5.72 6.29
CA LYS A 33 4.07 7.05 5.68
C LYS A 33 4.27 6.97 4.18
N ILE A 34 5.15 6.09 3.69
CA ILE A 34 5.37 5.88 2.26
C ILE A 34 4.06 5.49 1.57
N LEU A 35 3.27 4.61 2.19
CA LEU A 35 1.99 4.18 1.65
C LEU A 35 0.97 5.32 1.61
N ALA A 36 0.84 6.09 2.69
CA ALA A 36 -0.04 7.26 2.75
C ALA A 36 0.37 8.34 1.73
N ASP A 37 1.66 8.66 1.62
CA ASP A 37 2.20 9.63 0.66
C ASP A 37 1.93 9.19 -0.78
N LYS A 38 2.15 7.90 -1.09
CA LYS A 38 1.86 7.33 -2.41
C LYS A 38 0.38 7.49 -2.76
N ARG A 39 -0.50 7.32 -1.78
CA ARG A 39 -1.94 7.41 -1.98
C ARG A 39 -2.41 8.84 -2.25
N MET A 40 -1.90 9.81 -1.49
CA MET A 40 -2.13 11.24 -1.75
C MET A 40 -1.66 11.63 -3.16
N LYS A 41 -0.45 11.24 -3.57
CA LYS A 41 0.07 11.51 -4.92
C LYS A 41 -0.82 10.89 -6.01
N ARG A 42 -1.31 9.67 -5.80
CA ARG A 42 -2.22 8.99 -6.74
C ARG A 42 -3.57 9.72 -6.93
N ARG A 43 -3.98 10.52 -5.95
CA ARG A 43 -5.18 11.38 -6.02
C ARG A 43 -4.89 12.75 -6.64
N GLY A 44 -3.65 13.02 -7.05
CA GLY A 44 -3.25 14.30 -7.68
C GLY A 44 -2.70 15.34 -6.71
N PHE A 45 -2.57 15.02 -5.41
CA PHE A 45 -2.04 15.97 -4.45
C PHE A 45 -0.52 16.14 -4.57
N ASN A 46 -0.05 17.38 -4.68
CA ASN A 46 1.38 17.70 -4.62
C ASN A 46 1.81 17.93 -3.17
N LEU A 47 2.41 16.89 -2.55
CA LEU A 47 2.82 16.88 -1.14
C LEU A 47 3.78 18.01 -0.72
N LYS A 48 4.44 18.71 -1.65
CA LYS A 48 5.30 19.86 -1.31
C LYS A 48 4.51 20.98 -0.61
N TYR A 49 3.24 21.12 -0.95
CA TYR A 49 2.34 22.13 -0.39
C TYR A 49 1.66 21.68 0.91
N TYR A 50 1.88 20.44 1.35
CA TYR A 50 1.21 19.88 2.51
C TYR A 50 2.15 19.78 3.70
N LYS A 51 1.62 20.08 4.89
CA LYS A 51 2.17 19.70 6.18
C LYS A 51 1.52 18.38 6.58
N VAL A 52 2.35 17.41 6.97
CA VAL A 52 1.87 16.10 7.43
C VAL A 52 1.97 16.05 8.95
N MET A 53 0.85 15.80 9.61
CA MET A 53 0.80 15.49 11.04
C MET A 53 0.59 14.00 11.20
N VAL A 54 1.31 13.39 12.14
CA VAL A 54 1.24 11.94 12.38
C VAL A 54 0.80 11.70 13.81
N ALA A 55 -0.35 11.05 13.97
CA ALA A 55 -0.80 10.53 15.26
C ALA A 55 -0.53 9.03 15.34
N ASN A 56 0.05 8.61 16.46
CA ASN A 56 0.34 7.22 16.76
C ASN A 56 -0.79 6.66 17.63
N GLU A 57 -1.82 6.10 17.01
CA GLU A 57 -2.94 5.45 17.70
C GLU A 57 -2.50 4.03 18.15
N SER A 58 -3.31 3.31 18.94
CA SER A 58 -2.91 2.00 19.46
C SER A 58 -2.64 0.99 18.34
N ASP A 59 -3.57 0.88 17.39
CA ASP A 59 -3.62 -0.12 16.33
C ASP A 59 -3.19 0.41 14.94
N CYS A 60 -3.08 1.73 14.78
CA CYS A 60 -2.80 2.36 13.49
C CYS A 60 -1.94 3.63 13.59
N TYR A 61 -1.40 4.04 12.45
CA TYR A 61 -0.86 5.39 12.24
C TYR A 61 -1.88 6.21 11.46
N ARG A 62 -2.19 7.40 11.97
CA ARG A 62 -3.04 8.38 11.27
C ARG A 62 -2.17 9.49 10.71
N PHE A 63 -2.23 9.67 9.39
CA PHE A 63 -1.54 10.73 8.66
C PHE A 63 -2.56 11.77 8.22
N GLU A 64 -2.39 12.99 8.69
CA GLU A 64 -3.23 14.12 8.31
C GLU A 64 -2.43 15.12 7.46
N TYR A 65 -2.88 15.30 6.23
CA TYR A 65 -2.29 16.19 5.24
C TYR A 65 -3.12 17.47 5.20
N ARG A 66 -2.51 18.58 5.62
CA ARG A 66 -3.11 19.92 5.54
C ARG A 66 -2.28 20.82 4.64
N LEU A 67 -2.90 21.64 3.81
CA LEU A 67 -2.19 22.64 3.04
C LEU A 67 -1.43 23.62 3.96
N LYS A 68 -0.22 24.00 3.55
CA LYS A 68 0.62 24.96 4.29
C LYS A 68 0.06 26.38 4.22
N THR A 69 -0.68 26.69 3.15
CA THR A 69 -1.33 27.99 2.93
C THR A 69 -2.80 27.89 3.28
N VAL A 70 -3.28 28.83 4.09
CA VAL A 70 -4.59 28.78 4.77
C VAL A 70 -5.79 28.98 3.81
N SER A 71 -5.57 29.43 2.57
CA SER A 71 -6.64 29.93 1.69
C SER A 71 -7.18 28.93 0.66
N LEU A 72 -6.64 27.71 0.60
CA LEU A 72 -7.09 26.71 -0.36
C LEU A 72 -7.62 25.54 0.48
N GLY A 73 -8.93 25.32 0.45
CA GLY A 73 -9.50 24.06 0.91
C GLY A 73 -8.76 22.90 0.24
N GLY A 74 -8.48 21.84 0.99
CA GLY A 74 -7.74 20.72 0.44
C GLY A 74 -6.95 19.91 1.46
N GLY A 75 -6.96 18.58 1.28
CA GLY A 75 -6.09 17.68 2.01
C GLY A 75 -6.70 16.31 2.20
N GLY A 76 -6.25 15.63 3.25
CA GLY A 76 -6.83 14.35 3.57
C GLY A 76 -6.26 13.72 4.84
N THR A 77 -7.02 12.77 5.37
CA THR A 77 -6.60 11.90 6.46
C THR A 77 -6.53 10.48 5.94
N ILE A 78 -5.42 9.79 6.22
CA ILE A 78 -5.23 8.37 5.88
C ILE A 78 -4.82 7.61 7.15
N LYS A 79 -5.54 6.53 7.47
CA LYS A 79 -5.19 5.62 8.56
C LYS A 79 -4.60 4.33 8.02
N ILE A 80 -3.44 3.91 8.53
CA ILE A 80 -2.73 2.70 8.14
C ILE A 80 -2.55 1.79 9.35
N ALA A 81 -2.96 0.53 9.25
CA ALA A 81 -2.83 -0.43 10.35
C ALA A 81 -1.36 -0.77 10.64
N LYS A 82 -1.02 -0.91 11.92
CA LYS A 82 0.31 -1.34 12.37
C LYS A 82 0.58 -2.82 12.15
N GLY A 83 -0.46 -3.65 12.07
CA GLY A 83 -0.29 -5.09 11.93
C GLY A 83 0.24 -5.51 10.55
N ASP A 84 -0.26 -4.90 9.48
CA ASP A 84 -0.07 -5.41 8.11
C ASP A 84 0.06 -4.31 7.03
N CYS A 85 0.24 -3.06 7.43
CA CYS A 85 0.26 -1.88 6.55
C CYS A 85 -0.99 -1.73 5.67
N ARG A 86 -2.14 -2.31 6.03
CA ARG A 86 -3.37 -2.09 5.25
C ARG A 86 -3.90 -0.67 5.49
N ILE A 87 -4.53 -0.11 4.47
CA ILE A 87 -5.26 1.15 4.60
C ILE A 87 -6.59 0.83 5.30
N LEU A 88 -6.82 1.49 6.43
CA LEU A 88 -8.07 1.35 7.21
C LEU A 88 -9.13 2.35 6.75
N SER A 89 -8.73 3.60 6.51
CA SER A 89 -9.66 4.65 6.09
C SER A 89 -8.93 5.75 5.33
N GLU A 90 -9.65 6.38 4.40
CA GLU A 90 -9.20 7.55 3.65
C GLU A 90 -10.32 8.57 3.62
N LEU A 91 -9.99 9.82 3.96
CA LEU A 91 -10.90 10.95 3.82
C LEU A 91 -10.15 12.06 3.12
N PHE A 92 -10.69 12.60 2.04
CA PHE A 92 -10.07 13.67 1.28
C PHE A 92 -10.98 14.89 1.29
N TYR A 93 -10.37 16.05 1.43
CA TYR A 93 -11.02 17.34 1.36
C TYR A 93 -10.54 17.99 0.07
N GLN A 94 -11.48 18.46 -0.75
CA GLN A 94 -11.20 19.24 -1.96
C GLN A 94 -11.53 20.71 -1.69
#